data_AF-A0A401LYD8-F1
#
_entry.id   AF-A0A401LYD8-F1
#
_cell.length_a   1.000
_cell.length_b   1.000
_cell.length_c   1.000
_cell.angle_alpha   90.00
_cell.angle_beta   90.00
_cell.angle_gamma   90.00
#
_symmetry.space_group_name_H-M   'P 1'
#
loop_
_entity.id
_entity.type
_entity.pdbx_description
1 polymer ?
#
loop_
_entity_poly.entity_id
_entity_poly.type
_entity_poly.pdbx_seq_one_letter_code
_entity_poly.pdbx_strand_id
1 'polypeptide(L)'
;MPVSRAQDSQPTWQKYLEHLKNDAFKDYMGDLNQLKLLKYTYKGKIRSEKHKSRLIETICSDKAATVSLLSNLVISDTTFTNNDVIIQQKIYPNFEIVTVRQMVNSGKLTEDSIAMIKQQLYENVRIGFDYLELDWSYKGKRFRSLSIVPSDGIPTDFITSRLYTRDKKIINSRNSTNKE
;
A
#
# COMPACT_ATOMS: atom_id res chain seq x y z
N MET A 1 -35.20 -6.60 32.27
CA MET A 1 -34.19 -7.62 31.92
C MET A 1 -33.11 -6.96 31.09
N PRO A 2 -31.84 -6.93 31.53
CA PRO A 2 -30.78 -6.30 30.76
C PRO A 2 -30.21 -7.32 29.78
N VAL A 3 -30.31 -7.04 28.48
CA VAL A 3 -29.52 -7.75 27.46
C VAL A 3 -28.21 -6.99 27.35
N SER A 4 -27.16 -7.61 27.89
CA SER A 4 -25.78 -7.16 27.83
C SER A 4 -25.41 -6.81 26.39
N ARG A 5 -25.17 -5.53 26.12
CA ARG A 5 -24.47 -5.10 24.90
C ARG A 5 -23.06 -5.67 24.99
N ALA A 6 -22.78 -6.70 24.20
CA ALA A 6 -21.40 -7.04 23.87
C ALA A 6 -20.76 -5.75 23.33
N GLN A 7 -19.78 -5.23 24.05
CA GLN A 7 -18.84 -4.28 23.49
C GLN A 7 -18.08 -5.04 22.41
N ASP A 8 -18.61 -5.01 21.19
CA ASP A 8 -17.95 -5.53 20.00
C ASP A 8 -16.62 -4.80 19.84
N SER A 9 -15.53 -5.45 20.23
CA SER A 9 -14.19 -4.96 19.94
C SER A 9 -14.05 -4.98 18.41
N GLN A 10 -14.10 -3.81 17.77
CA GLN A 10 -13.95 -3.70 16.31
C GLN A 10 -12.73 -4.50 15.85
N PRO A 11 -12.86 -5.30 14.76
CA PRO A 11 -11.75 -6.06 14.20
C PRO A 11 -10.54 -5.16 13.91
N THR A 12 -9.33 -5.70 14.09
CA THR A 12 -8.07 -4.98 13.84
C THR A 12 -8.05 -4.32 12.45
N TRP A 13 -8.53 -5.05 11.44
CA TRP A 13 -8.60 -4.54 10.08
C TRP A 13 -9.52 -3.31 9.94
N GLN A 14 -10.61 -3.27 10.70
CA GLN A 14 -11.56 -2.15 10.66
C GLN A 14 -10.93 -0.90 11.28
N LYS A 15 -10.26 -1.05 12.44
CA LYS A 15 -9.51 0.05 13.06
C LYS A 15 -8.41 0.58 12.14
N TYR A 16 -7.69 -0.32 11.47
CA TYR A 16 -6.65 0.05 10.51
C TYR A 16 -7.22 0.86 9.33
N LEU A 17 -8.31 0.41 8.72
CA LEU A 17 -8.92 1.12 7.59
C LEU A 17 -9.57 2.45 7.99
N GLU A 18 -10.13 2.55 9.20
CA GLU A 18 -10.63 3.83 9.71
C GLU A 18 -9.50 4.84 9.93
N HIS A 19 -8.38 4.40 10.52
CA HIS A 19 -7.19 5.24 10.61
C HIS A 19 -6.70 5.67 9.23
N LEU A 20 -6.67 4.73 8.27
CA LEU A 20 -6.23 5.02 6.91
C LEU A 20 -7.16 6.01 6.18
N LYS A 21 -8.46 5.94 6.45
CA LYS A 21 -9.46 6.83 5.87
C LYS A 21 -9.37 8.25 6.44
N ASN A 22 -9.13 8.37 7.74
CA ASN A 22 -9.23 9.66 8.44
C ASN A 22 -7.90 10.42 8.48
N ASP A 23 -6.77 9.72 8.63
CA ASP A 23 -5.48 10.34 8.95
C ASP A 23 -4.33 9.97 8.02
N ALA A 24 -4.55 9.10 7.03
CA ALA A 24 -3.44 8.69 6.18
C ALA A 24 -2.84 9.85 5.37
N PHE A 25 -1.51 9.89 5.39
CA PHE A 25 -0.66 10.65 4.48
C PHE A 25 -0.81 12.18 4.50
N LYS A 26 -1.46 12.76 5.51
CA LYS A 26 -1.62 14.22 5.67
C LYS A 26 -0.28 14.97 5.69
N ASP A 27 0.76 14.35 6.26
CA ASP A 27 2.11 14.94 6.37
C ASP A 27 3.08 14.47 5.28
N TYR A 28 2.60 13.74 4.27
CA TYR A 28 3.44 13.26 3.18
C TYR A 28 3.46 14.28 2.02
N MET A 29 4.63 14.49 1.42
CA MET A 29 4.73 15.08 0.08
C MET A 29 4.75 13.95 -0.96
N GLY A 30 4.65 14.31 -2.25
CA GLY A 30 4.56 13.33 -3.33
C GLY A 30 3.16 12.71 -3.47
N ASP A 31 3.08 11.53 -4.06
CA ASP A 31 1.80 10.97 -4.52
C ASP A 31 0.97 10.30 -3.43
N LEU A 32 1.57 10.01 -2.27
CA LEU A 32 0.86 9.49 -1.11
C LEU A 32 -0.21 10.46 -0.58
N ASN A 33 0.02 11.78 -0.63
CA ASN A 33 -0.97 12.76 -0.17
C ASN A 33 -2.22 12.82 -1.06
N GLN A 34 -2.13 12.30 -2.28
CA GLN A 34 -3.23 12.25 -3.22
C GLN A 34 -4.04 10.96 -3.09
N LEU A 35 -3.52 9.95 -2.38
CA LEU A 35 -4.18 8.67 -2.17
C LEU A 35 -5.08 8.73 -0.93
N LYS A 36 -6.37 8.46 -1.12
CA LYS A 36 -7.36 8.46 -0.04
C LYS A 36 -8.22 7.21 -0.13
N LEU A 37 -8.37 6.50 1.00
CA LEU A 37 -9.38 5.46 1.11
C LEU A 37 -10.75 6.14 1.27
N LEU A 38 -11.70 5.85 0.37
CA LEU A 38 -13.05 6.42 0.42
C LEU A 38 -13.98 5.58 1.29
N LYS A 39 -13.99 4.27 1.04
CA LYS A 39 -14.80 3.29 1.77
C LYS A 39 -14.20 1.89 1.66
N TYR A 40 -14.66 1.02 2.55
CA TYR A 40 -14.40 -0.40 2.52
C TYR A 40 -15.70 -1.17 2.68
N THR A 41 -15.80 -2.34 2.05
CA THR A 41 -16.97 -3.21 2.11
C THR A 41 -16.53 -4.61 2.51
N TYR A 42 -17.06 -5.13 3.62
CA TYR A 42 -16.81 -6.51 4.05
C TYR A 42 -17.51 -7.48 3.10
N LYS A 43 -16.77 -8.46 2.55
CA LYS A 43 -17.30 -9.43 1.58
C LYS A 43 -17.43 -10.84 2.16
N GLY A 44 -16.95 -11.06 3.38
CA GLY A 44 -17.05 -12.34 4.08
C GLY A 44 -15.70 -13.03 4.27
N LYS A 45 -15.77 -14.33 4.51
CA LYS A 45 -14.62 -15.22 4.65
C LYS A 45 -14.41 -16.05 3.39
N ILE A 46 -13.15 -16.43 3.17
CA ILE A 46 -12.79 -17.45 2.17
C ILE A 46 -13.32 -18.80 2.65
N ARG A 47 -14.16 -19.46 1.85
CA ARG A 47 -14.94 -20.65 2.27
C ARG A 47 -14.42 -21.98 1.71
N SER A 48 -13.63 -21.95 0.66
CA SER A 48 -13.12 -23.13 -0.04
C SER A 48 -11.91 -22.79 -0.90
N GLU A 49 -11.13 -23.79 -1.30
CA GLU A 49 -10.02 -23.61 -2.24
C GLU A 49 -10.48 -23.06 -3.60
N LYS A 50 -11.68 -23.44 -4.06
CA LYS A 50 -12.28 -22.86 -5.29
C LYS A 50 -12.59 -21.37 -5.12
N HIS A 51 -13.08 -20.96 -3.95
CA HIS A 51 -13.32 -19.54 -3.67
C HIS A 51 -12.00 -18.77 -3.58
N LYS A 52 -11.02 -19.30 -2.85
CA LYS A 52 -9.66 -18.77 -2.77
C LYS A 52 -9.04 -18.56 -4.16
N SER A 53 -9.14 -19.58 -5.01
CA SER A 53 -8.61 -19.53 -6.37
C SER A 53 -9.18 -18.37 -7.18
N ARG A 54 -10.51 -18.21 -7.14
CA ARG A 54 -11.20 -17.11 -7.83
C ARG A 54 -10.82 -15.73 -7.30
N LEU A 55 -10.62 -15.61 -5.99
CA LEU A 55 -10.20 -14.35 -5.38
C LEU A 55 -8.78 -13.97 -5.83
N ILE A 56 -7.85 -14.92 -5.81
CA ILE A 56 -6.47 -14.69 -6.28
C ILE A 56 -6.45 -14.32 -7.76
N GLU A 57 -7.22 -15.02 -8.60
CA GLU A 57 -7.37 -14.66 -10.01
C GLU A 57 -7.94 -13.25 -10.21
N THR A 58 -8.86 -12.82 -9.33
CA THR A 58 -9.42 -11.46 -9.38
C THR A 58 -8.39 -10.41 -8.97
N ILE A 59 -7.65 -10.65 -7.89
CA ILE A 59 -6.59 -9.77 -7.37
C ILE A 59 -5.48 -9.60 -8.41
N CYS A 60 -5.10 -10.68 -9.09
CA CYS A 60 -4.05 -10.69 -10.10
C CYS A 60 -4.58 -10.44 -11.53
N SER A 61 -5.84 -10.06 -11.70
CA SER A 61 -6.42 -9.88 -13.04
C SER A 61 -5.79 -8.71 -13.78
N ASP A 62 -5.80 -8.77 -15.11
CA ASP A 62 -5.31 -7.71 -16.00
C ASP A 62 -5.85 -6.31 -15.70
N LYS A 63 -7.07 -6.24 -15.15
CA LYS A 63 -7.79 -5.02 -14.81
C LYS A 63 -7.59 -4.59 -13.35
N ALA A 64 -6.97 -5.41 -12.53
CA ALA A 64 -6.70 -5.08 -11.14
C ALA A 64 -5.78 -3.87 -11.07
N ALA A 65 -6.14 -2.94 -10.18
CA ALA A 65 -5.33 -1.75 -9.91
C ALA A 65 -4.08 -2.14 -9.12
N THR A 66 -2.93 -1.62 -9.53
CA THR A 66 -1.62 -1.82 -8.90
C THR A 66 -0.82 -0.52 -8.94
N VAL A 67 0.15 -0.42 -8.05
CA VAL A 67 1.05 0.74 -7.97
C VAL A 67 2.27 0.53 -8.86
N SER A 68 2.43 1.43 -9.84
CA SER A 68 3.65 1.59 -10.63
C SER A 68 4.54 2.66 -9.98
N LEU A 69 5.61 2.23 -9.32
CA LEU A 69 6.58 3.16 -8.74
C LEU A 69 7.27 3.98 -9.84
N LEU A 70 7.45 5.26 -9.56
CA LEU A 70 8.22 6.22 -10.33
C LEU A 70 9.44 6.67 -9.53
N SER A 71 10.31 7.47 -10.14
CA SER A 71 11.42 8.10 -9.43
C SER A 71 10.91 8.92 -8.26
N ASN A 72 11.40 8.59 -7.06
CA ASN A 72 11.03 9.27 -5.83
C ASN A 72 11.30 10.78 -5.93
N LEU A 73 10.44 11.57 -5.30
CA LEU A 73 10.68 12.98 -5.08
C LEU A 73 11.71 13.11 -3.95
N VAL A 74 12.83 13.79 -4.21
CA VAL A 74 13.88 14.06 -3.21
C VAL A 74 13.92 15.55 -2.93
N ILE A 75 13.69 15.93 -1.68
CA ILE A 75 13.87 17.29 -1.19
C ILE A 75 15.17 17.30 -0.40
N SER A 76 16.07 18.20 -0.75
CA SER A 76 17.36 18.36 -0.07
C SER A 76 17.44 19.74 0.55
N ASP A 77 17.56 19.78 1.87
CA ASP A 77 17.80 21.00 2.63
C ASP A 77 19.30 21.07 2.94
N THR A 78 19.95 22.15 2.51
CA THR A 78 21.39 22.37 2.74
C THR A 78 21.57 23.48 3.76
N THR A 79 22.22 23.15 4.88
CA THR A 79 22.59 24.11 5.91
C THR A 79 24.10 24.34 5.87
N PHE A 80 24.49 25.58 5.66
CA PHE A 80 25.88 26.01 5.77
C PHE A 80 26.16 26.44 7.22
N THR A 81 27.21 25.89 7.79
CA THR A 81 27.81 26.37 9.05
C THR A 81 29.24 26.82 8.76
N ASN A 82 29.91 27.47 9.72
CA ASN A 82 31.26 27.99 9.51
C ASN A 82 32.28 26.92 9.07
N ASN A 83 32.07 25.65 9.45
CA ASN A 83 33.02 24.55 9.20
C ASN A 83 32.42 23.36 8.43
N ASP A 84 31.09 23.27 8.32
CA ASP A 84 30.41 22.12 7.74
C ASP A 84 29.29 22.54 6.79
N VAL A 85 29.10 21.73 5.75
CA VAL A 85 27.88 21.69 4.95
C VAL A 85 27.08 20.45 5.37
N ILE A 86 25.87 20.67 5.86
CA ILE A 86 24.94 19.60 6.24
C ILE A 86 23.86 19.51 5.17
N ILE A 87 23.76 18.36 4.49
CA ILE A 87 22.69 18.08 3.53
C ILE A 87 21.73 17.10 4.19
N GLN A 88 20.47 17.51 4.35
CA GLN A 88 19.38 16.67 4.83
C GLN A 88 18.46 16.30 3.67
N GLN A 89 18.36 15.02 3.35
CA GLN A 89 17.48 14.55 2.27
C GLN A 89 16.21 13.92 2.83
N LYS A 90 15.05 14.38 2.33
CA LYS A 90 13.74 13.77 2.53
C LYS A 90 13.28 13.14 1.21
N ILE A 91 13.01 11.85 1.25
CA ILE A 91 12.60 11.06 0.06
C ILE A 91 11.13 10.73 0.19
N TYR A 92 10.36 11.05 -0.84
CA TYR A 92 8.92 10.82 -0.93
C TYR A 92 8.59 9.91 -2.12
N PRO A 93 7.74 8.89 -1.94
CA PRO A 93 7.36 8.01 -3.03
C PRO A 93 6.52 8.77 -4.06
N ASN A 94 6.87 8.54 -5.32
CA ASN A 94 6.14 9.00 -6.49
C ASN A 94 5.67 7.74 -7.24
N PHE A 95 4.41 7.67 -7.64
CA PHE A 95 3.87 6.45 -8.23
C PHE A 95 2.57 6.71 -8.95
N GLU A 96 2.22 5.90 -9.93
CA GLU A 96 0.89 5.93 -10.54
C GLU A 96 0.10 4.68 -10.20
N ILE A 97 -1.22 4.80 -10.14
CA ILE A 97 -2.11 3.64 -10.11
C ILE A 97 -2.47 3.27 -11.55
N VAL A 98 -2.03 2.09 -11.95
CA VAL A 98 -2.21 1.51 -13.28
C VAL A 98 -2.84 0.13 -13.15
N THR A 99 -3.21 -0.50 -14.26
CA THR A 99 -3.65 -1.90 -14.23
C THR A 99 -2.47 -2.86 -14.33
N VAL A 100 -2.66 -4.10 -13.86
CA VAL A 100 -1.66 -5.18 -14.03
C VAL A 100 -1.26 -5.33 -15.50
N ARG A 101 -2.23 -5.27 -16.44
CA ARG A 101 -1.93 -5.33 -17.88
C ARG A 101 -1.05 -4.18 -18.36
N GLN A 102 -1.23 -2.97 -17.84
CA GLN A 102 -0.35 -1.84 -18.20
C GLN A 102 1.08 -2.04 -17.67
N MET A 103 1.25 -2.67 -16.51
CA MET A 103 2.57 -3.07 -15.99
C MET A 103 3.24 -4.11 -16.88
N VAL A 104 2.48 -5.08 -17.38
CA VAL A 104 2.99 -6.09 -18.31
C VAL A 104 3.39 -5.46 -19.64
N ASN A 105 2.51 -4.65 -20.24
CA ASN A 105 2.77 -3.98 -21.51
C ASN A 105 3.97 -3.02 -21.46
N SER A 106 4.27 -2.45 -20.29
CA SER A 106 5.43 -1.57 -20.10
C SER A 106 6.72 -2.33 -19.73
N GLY A 107 6.67 -3.67 -19.64
CA GLY A 107 7.81 -4.50 -19.24
C GLY A 107 8.18 -4.41 -17.75
N LYS A 108 7.37 -3.72 -16.93
CA LYS A 108 7.59 -3.59 -15.47
C LYS A 108 7.19 -4.84 -14.70
N LEU A 109 6.39 -5.71 -15.31
CA LEU A 109 5.96 -6.99 -14.78
C LEU A 109 5.98 -8.02 -15.90
N THR A 110 6.41 -9.24 -15.62
CA THR A 110 6.32 -10.35 -16.59
C THR A 110 5.16 -11.27 -16.24
N GLU A 111 4.71 -12.07 -17.21
CA GLU A 111 3.71 -13.12 -16.95
C GLU A 111 4.20 -14.10 -15.88
N ASP A 112 5.48 -14.46 -15.90
CA ASP A 112 6.11 -15.29 -14.86
C ASP A 112 6.06 -14.62 -13.48
N SER A 113 6.28 -13.31 -13.40
CA SER A 113 6.18 -12.56 -12.15
C SER A 113 4.74 -12.61 -11.61
N ILE A 114 3.74 -12.52 -12.47
CA ILE A 114 2.33 -12.67 -12.08
C ILE A 114 2.06 -14.09 -11.59
N ALA A 115 2.55 -15.11 -12.30
CA ALA A 115 2.40 -16.50 -11.90
C ALA A 115 3.02 -16.77 -10.52
N MET A 116 4.22 -16.25 -10.26
CA MET A 116 4.86 -16.32 -8.95
C MET A 116 4.05 -15.61 -7.86
N ILE A 117 3.53 -14.40 -8.12
CA ILE A 117 2.69 -13.70 -7.15
C ILE A 117 1.41 -14.49 -6.86
N LYS A 118 0.76 -15.05 -7.88
CA LYS A 118 -0.40 -15.93 -7.71
C LYS A 118 -0.04 -17.12 -6.81
N GLN A 119 1.06 -17.81 -7.09
CA GLN A 119 1.52 -18.94 -6.30
C GLN A 119 1.77 -18.55 -4.83
N GLN A 120 2.48 -17.44 -4.59
CA GLN A 120 2.70 -16.93 -3.24
C GLN A 120 1.39 -16.61 -2.51
N LEU A 121 0.41 -16.03 -3.21
CA LEU A 121 -0.91 -15.81 -2.63
C LEU A 121 -1.62 -17.13 -2.33
N TYR A 122 -1.51 -18.14 -3.21
CA TYR A 122 -2.09 -19.46 -2.97
C TYR A 122 -1.48 -20.15 -1.75
N GLU A 123 -0.19 -20.00 -1.50
CA GLU A 123 0.49 -20.61 -0.36
C GLU A 123 0.16 -19.91 0.96
N ASN A 124 0.06 -18.57 0.94
CA ASN A 124 -0.10 -17.76 2.16
C ASN A 124 -1.57 -17.51 2.55
N VAL A 125 -2.49 -17.49 1.60
CA VAL A 125 -3.92 -17.26 1.86
C VAL A 125 -4.57 -18.55 2.34
N ARG A 126 -5.22 -18.50 3.51
CA ARG A 126 -5.89 -19.65 4.12
C ARG A 126 -7.41 -19.53 4.02
N ILE A 127 -8.09 -20.67 3.96
CA ILE A 127 -9.55 -20.72 4.19
C ILE A 127 -9.84 -20.13 5.58
N GLY A 128 -10.91 -19.35 5.66
CA GLY A 128 -11.31 -18.64 6.87
C GLY A 128 -10.79 -17.20 6.98
N PHE A 129 -9.83 -16.78 6.14
CA PHE A 129 -9.41 -15.37 6.07
C PHE A 129 -10.56 -14.48 5.61
N ASP A 130 -10.62 -13.28 6.17
CA ASP A 130 -11.57 -12.26 5.75
C ASP A 130 -11.08 -11.59 4.46
N TYR A 131 -12.01 -11.13 3.63
CA TYR A 131 -11.68 -10.35 2.44
C TYR A 131 -12.65 -9.18 2.26
N LEU A 132 -12.10 -8.10 1.71
CA LEU A 132 -12.71 -6.78 1.65
C LEU A 132 -12.60 -6.22 0.24
N GLU A 133 -13.54 -5.36 -0.12
CA GLU A 133 -13.45 -4.50 -1.29
C GLU A 133 -13.13 -3.08 -0.81
N LEU A 134 -12.06 -2.48 -1.34
CA LEU A 134 -11.59 -1.15 -0.97
C LEU A 134 -11.77 -0.20 -2.17
N ASP A 135 -12.39 0.95 -1.93
CA ASP A 135 -12.53 2.01 -2.92
C ASP A 135 -11.61 3.17 -2.56
N TRP A 136 -10.72 3.52 -3.50
CA TRP A 136 -9.70 4.54 -3.36
C TRP A 136 -9.98 5.73 -4.27
N SER A 137 -9.52 6.91 -3.86
CA SER A 137 -9.36 8.09 -4.69
C SER A 137 -7.89 8.40 -4.84
N TYR A 138 -7.43 8.63 -6.06
CA TYR A 138 -6.07 9.03 -6.36
C TYR A 138 -6.05 9.95 -7.57
N LYS A 139 -5.43 11.14 -7.46
CA LYS A 139 -5.41 12.18 -8.52
C LYS A 139 -6.79 12.46 -9.13
N GLY A 140 -7.84 12.49 -8.29
CA GLY A 140 -9.23 12.70 -8.71
C GLY A 140 -9.92 11.49 -9.37
N LYS A 141 -9.22 10.37 -9.55
CA LYS A 141 -9.76 9.13 -10.13
C LYS A 141 -10.11 8.12 -9.04
N ARG A 142 -11.13 7.30 -9.30
CA ARG A 142 -11.55 6.23 -8.41
C ARG A 142 -10.96 4.89 -8.84
N PHE A 143 -10.48 4.14 -7.86
CA PHE A 143 -9.93 2.80 -8.05
C PHE A 143 -10.56 1.84 -7.07
N ARG A 144 -10.67 0.58 -7.47
CA ARG A 144 -11.17 -0.49 -6.61
C ARG A 144 -10.13 -1.58 -6.53
N SER A 145 -9.90 -2.07 -5.32
CA SER A 145 -9.04 -3.22 -5.06
C SER A 145 -9.77 -4.24 -4.19
N LEU A 146 -9.36 -5.50 -4.35
CA LEU A 146 -9.80 -6.59 -3.50
C LEU A 146 -8.66 -6.89 -2.53
N SER A 147 -8.95 -6.85 -1.25
CA SER A 147 -7.97 -7.02 -0.18
C SER A 147 -8.27 -8.27 0.63
N ILE A 148 -7.22 -8.98 1.02
CA ILE A 148 -7.29 -10.13 1.93
C ILE A 148 -6.77 -9.67 3.28
N VAL A 149 -7.45 -10.07 4.35
CA VAL A 149 -7.06 -9.79 5.72
C VAL A 149 -6.38 -11.06 6.28
N PRO A 150 -5.05 -11.05 6.44
CA PRO A 150 -4.32 -12.13 7.07
C PRO A 150 -4.60 -12.18 8.57
N SER A 151 -4.00 -13.16 9.25
CA SER A 151 -4.13 -13.32 10.71
C SER A 151 -3.58 -12.15 11.54
N ASP A 152 -2.70 -11.34 10.97
CA ASP A 152 -2.20 -10.10 11.60
C ASP A 152 -3.27 -8.98 11.62
N GLY A 153 -4.36 -9.17 10.88
CA GLY A 153 -5.46 -8.22 10.79
C GLY A 153 -5.17 -7.01 9.91
N ILE A 154 -4.11 -7.01 9.10
CA ILE A 154 -3.77 -5.88 8.21
C ILE A 154 -4.20 -6.19 6.77
N PRO A 155 -5.21 -5.49 6.22
CA PRO A 155 -5.65 -5.71 4.84
C PRO A 155 -4.52 -5.49 3.83
N THR A 156 -4.23 -6.53 3.05
CA THR A 156 -3.21 -6.51 2.00
C THR A 156 -3.85 -6.59 0.63
N ASP A 157 -3.52 -5.65 -0.26
CA ASP A 157 -3.84 -5.68 -1.69
C ASP A 157 -2.66 -5.12 -2.52
N PHE A 158 -2.78 -5.08 -3.85
CA PHE A 158 -1.71 -4.58 -4.74
C PHE A 158 -1.45 -3.07 -4.66
N ILE A 159 -2.36 -2.31 -4.07
CA ILE A 159 -2.18 -0.89 -3.79
C ILE A 159 -1.46 -0.77 -2.44
N THR A 160 -2.01 -1.31 -1.35
CA THR A 160 -1.44 -1.17 0.00
C THR A 160 -0.08 -1.84 0.15
N SER A 161 0.11 -3.05 -0.40
CA SER A 161 1.38 -3.79 -0.28
C SER A 161 2.60 -3.06 -0.85
N ARG A 162 2.41 -2.24 -1.90
CA ARG A 162 3.52 -1.53 -2.56
C ARG A 162 3.81 -0.15 -1.98
N LEU A 163 2.96 0.37 -1.10
CA LEU A 163 3.13 1.69 -0.49
C LEU A 163 3.97 1.67 0.79
N TYR A 164 4.00 0.54 1.51
CA TYR A 164 4.70 0.41 2.80
C TYR A 164 6.13 -0.15 2.70
N THR A 165 6.66 -0.39 1.49
CA THR A 165 7.99 -1.01 1.33
C THR A 165 9.18 -0.06 1.44
N ARG A 166 8.99 1.25 1.67
CA ARG A 166 10.11 2.19 1.86
C ARG A 166 9.77 3.29 2.88
N ASP A 167 9.98 2.96 4.15
CA ASP A 167 10.09 3.96 5.21
C ASP A 167 11.25 4.94 4.96
N LYS A 168 11.06 6.15 5.48
CA LYS A 168 11.94 7.32 5.40
C LYS A 168 13.42 6.96 5.59
N LYS A 169 14.22 7.08 4.52
CA LYS A 169 15.68 7.12 4.64
C LYS A 169 16.10 8.58 4.73
N ILE A 170 16.27 9.09 5.96
CA ILE A 170 16.97 10.36 6.19
C ILE A 170 18.45 10.06 6.01
N ILE A 171 19.04 10.56 4.93
CA ILE A 171 20.49 10.50 4.71
C ILE A 171 21.05 11.83 5.19
N ASN A 172 21.83 11.78 6.28
CA ASN A 172 22.63 12.90 6.74
C ASN A 172 24.05 12.71 6.19
N SER A 173 24.46 13.53 5.23
CA SER A 173 25.85 13.59 4.79
C SER A 173 26.49 14.88 5.32
N ARG A 174 27.59 14.75 6.06
CA ARG A 174 28.40 15.86 6.58
C ARG A 174 29.68 15.93 5.76
N ASN A 175 29.86 17.03 5.04
CA ASN A 175 31.13 17.33 4.36
C ASN A 175 31.81 18.46 5.14
N SER A 176 32.89 18.12 5.83
CA SER A 176 33.78 19.08 6.50
C SER A 176 34.72 19.69 5.45
N THR A 177 34.67 21.01 5.28
CA THR A 177 35.66 21.72 4.49
C THR A 177 36.92 21.87 5.33
N ASN A 178 37.91 20.98 5.12
CA ASN A 178 39.26 21.23 5.62
C ASN A 178 39.78 22.49 4.93
N LYS A 179 39.90 23.59 5.69
CA LYS A 179 40.73 24.72 5.30
C LYS A 179 42.15 24.41 5.76
N GLU A 180 43.07 24.42 4.80
CA GLU A 180 44.53 24.41 4.98
C GLU A 180 44.99 25.52 5.94
#